data_AF-D8J3U4-F1
#
_entry.id   AF-D8J3U4-F1
#
_cell.length_a   1.000
_cell.length_b   1.000
_cell.length_c   1.000
_cell.angle_alpha   90.00
_cell.angle_beta   90.00
_cell.angle_gamma   90.00
#
_symmetry.space_group_name_H-M   'P 1'
#
loop_
_entity.id
_entity.type
_entity.pdbx_description
1 polymer ?
#
loop_
_entity_poly.entity_id
_entity_poly.type
_entity_poly.pdbx_seq_one_letter_code
_entity_poly.pdbx_strand_id
1 'polypeptide(L)'
;MVSELDRWFQPRNRTEVIVGLVVGYCLVGLLVSYWGGGIDWDNPAVIAWVGTVTSVTVGALIGAFGIVTGDYYRRREPYLTGMKVFGAIALLSVASIAVV
;
A
#
# COMPACT_ATOMS: atom_id res chain seq x y z
N MET A 1 -17.44 2.40 -29.69
CA MET A 1 -18.20 1.86 -28.55
C MET A 1 -17.25 1.88 -27.36
N VAL A 2 -17.33 2.91 -26.52
CA VAL A 2 -16.46 3.02 -25.33
C VAL A 2 -16.90 1.92 -24.38
N SER A 3 -15.99 1.00 -24.02
CA SER A 3 -16.33 -0.13 -23.17
C SER A 3 -16.73 0.39 -21.78
N GLU A 4 -17.66 -0.26 -21.08
CA GLU A 4 -18.01 0.18 -19.71
C GLU A 4 -16.77 0.28 -18.83
N LEU A 5 -15.78 -0.60 -19.04
CA LEU A 5 -14.44 -0.58 -18.45
C LEU A 5 -13.72 0.78 -18.59
N ASP A 6 -13.73 1.41 -19.77
CA ASP A 6 -13.14 2.75 -19.98
C ASP A 6 -13.88 3.85 -19.19
N ARG A 7 -15.14 3.59 -18.80
CA ARG A 7 -15.92 4.48 -17.94
C ARG A 7 -15.60 4.26 -16.45
N TRP A 8 -15.12 3.08 -16.08
CA TRP A 8 -14.64 2.76 -14.73
C TRP A 8 -13.24 3.34 -14.48
N PHE A 9 -12.38 3.34 -15.50
CA PHE A 9 -11.01 3.83 -15.41
C PHE A 9 -10.84 5.30 -15.81
N GLN A 10 -11.46 6.21 -15.07
CA GLN A 10 -11.36 7.66 -15.34
C GLN A 10 -10.68 8.41 -14.19
N PRO A 11 -9.36 8.58 -14.23
CA PRO A 11 -8.66 9.39 -13.24
C PRO A 11 -9.09 10.86 -13.32
N ARG A 12 -9.17 11.53 -12.17
CA ARG A 12 -9.62 12.92 -12.06
C ARG A 12 -8.61 13.90 -12.67
N ASN A 13 -7.32 13.64 -12.51
CA ASN A 13 -6.24 14.44 -13.10
C ASN A 13 -5.05 13.56 -13.50
N ARG A 14 -4.42 13.85 -14.65
CA ARG A 14 -3.19 13.18 -15.11
C ARG A 14 -2.04 13.31 -14.10
N THR A 15 -1.95 14.43 -13.39
CA THR A 15 -0.92 14.63 -12.36
C THR A 15 -1.07 13.64 -11.20
N GLU A 16 -2.30 13.37 -10.75
CA GLU A 16 -2.56 12.42 -9.66
C GLU A 16 -2.19 10.99 -10.07
N VAL A 17 -2.42 10.62 -11.34
CA VAL A 17 -2.00 9.33 -11.89
C VAL A 17 -0.48 9.20 -11.90
N ILE A 18 0.23 10.22 -12.36
CA ILE A 18 1.71 10.22 -12.38
C ILE A 18 2.25 10.08 -10.96
N VAL A 19 1.71 10.84 -10.01
CA VAL A 19 2.09 10.75 -8.59
C VAL A 19 1.79 9.36 -8.05
N GLY A 20 0.61 8.80 -8.31
CA GLY A 20 0.24 7.45 -7.87
C GLY A 20 1.15 6.36 -8.44
N LEU A 21 1.55 6.46 -9.71
CA LEU A 21 2.49 5.54 -10.34
C LEU A 21 3.90 5.66 -9.76
N VAL A 22 4.40 6.89 -9.58
CA VAL A 22 5.73 7.13 -8.98
C VAL A 22 5.77 6.62 -7.54
N VAL A 23 4.76 6.95 -6.74
CA VAL A 23 4.63 6.45 -5.36
C VAL A 23 4.56 4.93 -5.35
N GLY A 24 3.71 4.34 -6.21
CA GLY A 24 3.60 2.88 -6.30
C GLY A 24 4.91 2.20 -6.67
N TYR A 25 5.64 2.74 -7.65
CA TYR A 25 6.95 2.23 -8.04
C TYR A 25 7.97 2.32 -6.90
N CYS A 26 8.07 3.47 -6.23
CA CYS A 26 8.96 3.65 -5.09
C CYS A 26 8.64 2.69 -3.94
N LEU A 27 7.36 2.48 -3.64
CA LEU A 27 6.90 1.57 -2.60
C LEU A 27 7.25 0.11 -2.92
N VAL A 28 7.04 -0.33 -4.17
CA VAL A 28 7.45 -1.68 -4.61
C VAL A 28 8.96 -1.83 -4.53
N GLY A 29 9.73 -0.83 -5.00
CA GLY A 29 11.19 -0.84 -4.92
C GLY A 29 11.71 -0.94 -3.48
N LEU A 30 11.10 -0.18 -2.56
CA LEU A 30 11.41 -0.24 -1.13
C LEU A 30 11.12 -1.63 -0.58
N LEU A 31 9.97 -2.23 -0.91
CA LEU A 31 9.59 -3.56 -0.45
C LEU A 31 10.58 -4.62 -0.96
N VAL A 32 10.93 -4.58 -2.24
CA VAL A 32 11.91 -5.50 -2.85
C VAL A 32 13.28 -5.35 -2.19
N SER A 33 13.74 -4.12 -1.95
CA SER A 33 15.01 -3.88 -1.27
C SER A 33 15.00 -4.39 0.17
N TYR A 34 13.88 -4.25 0.88
CA TYR A 34 13.74 -4.71 2.27
C TYR A 34 13.70 -6.24 2.36
N TRP A 35 12.95 -6.89 1.46
CA TRP A 35 12.84 -8.35 1.43
C TRP A 35 14.06 -9.03 0.82
N GLY A 36 14.82 -8.33 -0.03
CA GLY A 36 16.05 -8.84 -0.64
C GLY A 36 17.30 -8.67 0.22
N GLY A 37 17.29 -7.77 1.21
CA GLY A 37 18.33 -7.70 2.23
C GLY A 37 18.14 -8.84 3.22
N GLY A 38 19.18 -9.63 3.51
CA GLY A 38 19.06 -10.79 4.41
C GLY A 38 18.37 -10.44 5.73
N ILE A 39 17.14 -10.92 5.89
CA ILE A 39 16.33 -10.69 7.10
C ILE A 39 16.74 -11.74 8.14
N ASP A 40 17.08 -11.26 9.34
CA ASP A 40 17.26 -12.12 10.50
C ASP A 40 15.88 -12.55 11.03
N TRP A 41 15.44 -13.73 10.60
CA TRP A 41 14.15 -14.31 10.99
C TRP A 41 14.14 -14.88 12.41
N ASP A 42 15.29 -14.94 13.09
CA ASP A 42 15.37 -15.40 14.47
C ASP A 42 15.08 -14.26 15.47
N ASN A 43 15.16 -13.01 15.00
CA ASN A 43 14.87 -11.83 15.81
C ASN A 43 13.39 -11.38 15.66
N PRO A 44 12.54 -11.57 16.69
CA PRO A 44 11.12 -11.24 16.61
C PRO A 44 10.87 -9.73 16.39
N ALA A 45 11.76 -8.85 16.85
CA ALA A 45 11.65 -7.42 16.61
C ALA A 45 11.87 -7.06 15.13
N VAL A 46 12.79 -7.77 14.45
CA VAL A 46 13.03 -7.61 13.02
C VAL A 46 11.82 -8.11 12.21
N ILE A 47 11.27 -9.27 12.57
CA ILE A 47 10.07 -9.81 11.91
C ILE A 47 8.90 -8.84 12.02
N ALA A 48 8.65 -8.33 13.22
CA ALA A 48 7.58 -7.37 13.46
C ALA A 48 7.81 -6.06 12.68
N TRP A 49 9.05 -5.56 12.62
CA TRP A 49 9.39 -4.38 11.81
C TRP A 49 9.14 -4.60 10.31
N VAL A 50 9.59 -5.73 9.76
CA VAL A 50 9.36 -6.10 8.36
C VAL A 50 7.85 -6.21 8.07
N GLY A 51 7.09 -6.80 9.01
CA GLY A 51 5.63 -6.87 8.94
C GLY A 51 4.96 -5.49 8.92
N THR A 52 5.41 -4.56 9.77
CA THR A 52 4.95 -3.17 9.79
C THR A 52 5.22 -2.47 8.46
N VAL A 53 6.47 -2.49 7.98
CA VAL A 53 6.88 -1.84 6.72
C VAL A 53 6.06 -2.41 5.56
N THR A 54 5.92 -3.73 5.50
CA THR A 54 5.14 -4.41 4.46
C THR A 54 3.68 -3.97 4.49
N SER A 55 3.07 -3.95 5.67
CA SER A 55 1.67 -3.58 5.85
C SER A 55 1.41 -2.13 5.44
N VAL A 56 2.24 -1.18 5.89
CA VAL A 56 2.12 0.23 5.49
C VAL A 56 2.25 0.40 3.98
N THR A 57 3.22 -0.29 3.39
CA THR A 57 3.50 -0.21 1.95
C THR A 57 2.33 -0.76 1.13
N VAL A 58 1.76 -1.90 1.52
CA VAL A 58 0.58 -2.49 0.85
C VAL A 58 -0.64 -1.59 0.99
N GLY A 59 -0.89 -1.03 2.19
CA GLY A 59 -1.98 -0.07 2.39
C GLY A 59 -1.85 1.15 1.48
N ALA A 60 -0.65 1.71 1.35
CA ALA A 60 -0.38 2.84 0.46
C ALA A 60 -0.52 2.45 -1.02
N LEU A 61 -0.10 1.24 -1.42
CA LEU A 61 -0.26 0.72 -2.79
C LEU A 61 -1.73 0.57 -3.18
N ILE A 62 -2.59 0.12 -2.27
CA ILE A 62 -4.04 0.03 -2.50
C ILE A 62 -4.60 1.43 -2.81
N GLY A 63 -4.22 2.44 -2.03
CA GLY A 63 -4.62 3.83 -2.29
C GLY A 63 -4.10 4.36 -3.62
N ALA A 64 -2.82 4.16 -3.91
CA ALA A 64 -2.20 4.58 -5.17
C ALA A 64 -2.87 3.92 -6.38
N PHE A 65 -3.17 2.62 -6.30
CA PHE A 65 -3.89 1.88 -7.34
C PHE A 65 -5.27 2.48 -7.58
N GLY A 66 -6.04 2.74 -6.52
CA GLY A 66 -7.36 3.37 -6.65
C GLY A 66 -7.32 4.76 -7.30
N ILE A 67 -6.28 5.55 -7.04
CA ILE A 67 -6.09 6.87 -7.65
C ILE A 67 -5.73 6.74 -9.13
N VAL A 68 -4.81 5.83 -9.47
CA VAL A 68 -4.38 5.56 -10.85
C VAL A 68 -5.55 5.08 -11.70
N THR A 69 -6.40 4.22 -11.14
CA THR A 69 -7.58 3.70 -11.81
C THR A 69 -8.74 4.70 -11.80
N GLY A 70 -8.71 5.73 -10.95
CA GLY A 70 -9.83 6.65 -10.76
C GLY A 70 -11.00 6.07 -9.96
N ASP A 71 -10.99 4.77 -9.67
CA ASP A 71 -12.07 4.09 -8.93
C ASP A 71 -12.12 4.56 -7.46
N TYR A 72 -11.01 5.06 -6.91
CA TYR A 72 -10.97 5.68 -5.58
C TYR A 72 -12.01 6.79 -5.41
N TYR A 73 -12.26 7.57 -6.46
CA TYR A 73 -13.19 8.70 -6.41
C TYR A 73 -14.67 8.28 -6.51
N ARG A 74 -14.96 7.07 -7.03
CA ARG A 74 -16.32 6.52 -7.10
C ARG A 74 -16.65 5.61 -5.93
N ARG A 75 -15.70 4.76 -5.53
CA ARG A 75 -15.89 3.73 -4.49
C ARG A 75 -14.78 3.87 -3.46
N ARG A 76 -14.83 4.96 -2.68
CA ARG A 76 -13.77 5.29 -1.71
C ARG A 76 -13.69 4.30 -0.55
N GLU A 77 -14.82 3.71 -0.14
CA GLU A 77 -14.92 2.81 1.00
C GLU A 77 -13.97 1.60 0.96
N PRO A 78 -13.90 0.78 -0.10
CA PRO A 78 -12.98 -0.36 -0.14
C PRO A 78 -11.50 0.06 0.01
N TYR A 79 -11.10 1.18 -0.59
CA TYR A 79 -9.73 1.68 -0.46
C TYR A 79 -9.42 2.17 0.95
N LEU A 80 -10.34 2.94 1.56
CA LEU A 80 -10.18 3.38 2.94
C LEU A 80 -10.17 2.21 3.92
N THR A 81 -11.03 1.21 3.71
CA THR A 81 -11.07 -0.01 4.53
C THR A 81 -9.76 -0.78 4.37
N GLY A 82 -9.27 -0.98 3.15
CA GLY A 82 -7.97 -1.59 2.91
C GLY A 82 -6.85 -0.85 3.64
N MET A 83 -6.75 0.47 3.45
CA MET A 83 -5.75 1.30 4.15
C MET A 83 -5.86 1.20 5.68
N LYS A 84 -7.07 1.20 6.23
CA LYS A 84 -7.31 1.06 7.68
C LYS A 84 -6.90 -0.31 8.20
N VAL A 85 -7.23 -1.39 7.48
CA VAL A 85 -6.87 -2.76 7.87
C VAL A 85 -5.35 -2.91 7.89
N PHE A 86 -4.67 -2.51 6.82
CA PHE A 86 -3.21 -2.58 6.74
C PHE A 86 -2.53 -1.62 7.73
N GLY A 87 -3.12 -0.47 8.01
CA GLY A 87 -2.68 0.42 9.10
C GLY A 87 -2.84 -0.21 10.48
N ALA A 88 -3.94 -0.91 10.73
CA ALA A 88 -4.17 -1.62 11.99
C ALA A 88 -3.17 -2.77 12.17
N ILE A 89 -2.90 -3.55 11.11
CA ILE A 89 -1.87 -4.60 11.13
C ILE A 89 -0.50 -3.98 11.45
N ALA A 90 -0.15 -2.87 10.81
CA ALA A 90 1.11 -2.17 11.08
C ALA A 90 1.24 -1.73 12.54
N LEU A 91 0.16 -1.19 13.13
CA LEU A 91 0.11 -0.79 14.54
C LEU A 91 0.25 -1.99 15.48
N LEU A 92 -0.41 -3.12 15.18
CA LEU A 92 -0.29 -4.34 15.97
C LEU A 92 1.14 -4.90 15.93
N SER A 93 1.76 -4.89 14.75
CA SER A 93 3.16 -5.30 14.60
C SER A 93 4.10 -4.39 15.41
N VAL A 94 3.93 -3.06 15.36
CA VAL A 94 4.73 -2.14 16.21
C VAL A 94 4.46 -2.38 17.70
N ALA A 95 3.20 -2.55 18.10
CA ALA A 95 2.84 -2.81 19.49
C ALA A 95 3.48 -4.11 20.01
N SER A 96 3.60 -5.14 19.18
CA SER A 96 4.28 -6.39 19.56
C SER A 96 5.77 -6.19 19.86
N ILE A 97 6.43 -5.22 19.22
CA ILE A 97 7.82 -4.86 19.52
C ILE A 97 7.92 -4.16 20.88
N ALA A 98 6.95 -3.31 21.22
CA ALA A 98 6.96 -2.55 22.47
C ALA A 98 6.67 -3.40 23.72
N VAL A 99 6.15 -4.63 23.55
CA VAL A 99 5.83 -5.57 24.62
C VAL A 99 6.99 -6.55 24.90
N VAL A 100 7.95 -6.67 23.99
CA VAL A 100 9.16 -7.51 24.10
C VAL A 100 10.32 -6.69 24.64
#